data_AF-A0A520FFB7-F1
#
_entry.id   AF-A0A520FFB7-F1
#
_cell.length_a   1.000
_cell.length_b   1.000
_cell.length_c   1.000
_cell.angle_alpha   90.00
_cell.angle_beta   90.00
_cell.angle_gamma   90.00
#
_symmetry.space_group_name_H-M   'P 1'
#
loop_
_entity.id
_entity.type
_entity.pdbx_description
1 polymer ?
#
loop_
_entity_poly.entity_id
_entity_poly.type
_entity_poly.pdbx_seq_one_letter_code
_entity_poly.pdbx_strand_id
1 'polypeptide(L)'
;IAKAAKNSQCISDADSYYYETLGGVEQGAICLDVDWVVGGCMDVGGEDPARIDCGDTTAVDGVKVTEIVQGATSVDSCSTSSNGYEYTERKFVVCVDEL
;
A
#
# COMPACT_ATOMS: atom_id res chain seq x y z
N ILE A 1 -9.96 4.38 1.97
CA ILE A 1 -9.71 5.73 2.56
C ILE A 1 -10.56 5.93 3.81
N ALA A 2 -9.90 6.02 4.97
CA ALA A 2 -10.52 6.31 6.26
C ALA A 2 -10.07 7.68 6.79
N LYS A 3 -10.73 8.19 7.83
CA LYS A 3 -10.37 9.45 8.51
C LYS A 3 -10.18 9.21 10.00
N ALA A 4 -9.25 9.92 10.60
CA ALA A 4 -8.97 9.89 12.03
C ALA A 4 -8.78 11.32 12.58
N ALA A 5 -8.86 11.51 13.90
CA ALA A 5 -8.61 12.83 14.50
C ALA A 5 -7.12 13.17 14.56
N LYS A 6 -6.25 12.15 14.60
CA LYS A 6 -4.79 12.26 14.54
C LYS A 6 -4.18 11.20 13.64
N ASN A 7 -2.98 11.42 13.10
CA ASN A 7 -2.29 10.40 12.28
C ASN A 7 -2.06 9.09 13.07
N SER A 8 -1.74 9.21 14.35
CA SER A 8 -1.46 8.09 15.26
C SER A 8 -2.68 7.22 15.57
N GLN A 9 -3.85 7.63 15.08
CA GLN A 9 -5.10 6.90 15.18
C GLN A 9 -5.54 6.28 13.86
N CYS A 10 -4.72 6.38 12.81
CA CYS A 10 -4.91 5.57 11.62
C CYS A 10 -4.75 4.08 11.96
N ILE A 11 -5.47 3.25 11.21
CA ILE A 11 -5.29 1.81 11.26
C ILE A 11 -3.82 1.47 10.99
N SER A 12 -3.28 0.51 11.73
CA SER A 12 -1.85 0.19 11.74
C SER A 12 -1.32 -0.32 10.40
N ASP A 13 -2.19 -0.86 9.55
CA ASP A 13 -1.86 -1.38 8.22
C ASP A 13 -2.19 -0.40 7.09
N ALA A 14 -2.42 0.90 7.37
CA ALA A 14 -2.49 1.92 6.33
C ALA A 14 -1.11 2.17 5.73
N ASP A 15 -1.03 2.40 4.42
CA ASP A 15 0.25 2.59 3.71
C ASP A 15 0.86 3.96 4.00
N SER A 16 0.02 4.98 4.12
CA SER A 16 0.45 6.33 4.47
C SER A 16 -0.67 7.14 5.12
N TYR A 17 -0.32 8.34 5.57
CA TYR A 17 -1.27 9.28 6.15
C TYR A 17 -0.97 10.70 5.70
N TYR A 18 -2.03 11.49 5.54
CA TYR A 18 -1.94 12.92 5.33
C TYR A 18 -2.67 13.66 6.44
N TYR A 19 -2.02 14.66 7.03
CA TYR A 19 -2.58 15.47 8.11
C TYR A 19 -1.99 16.88 8.05
N GLU A 20 -2.75 17.85 8.55
CA GLU A 20 -2.33 19.25 8.63
C GLU A 20 -2.39 19.73 10.07
N THR A 21 -1.53 20.70 10.41
CA THR A 21 -1.46 21.25 11.77
C THR A 21 -1.76 22.74 11.75
N LEU A 22 -2.68 23.18 12.61
CA LEU A 22 -2.98 24.59 12.82
C LEU A 22 -2.75 24.94 14.30
N GLY A 23 -1.84 25.88 14.57
CA GLY A 23 -1.53 26.28 15.95
C GLY A 23 -0.96 25.15 16.82
N GLY A 24 -0.25 24.19 16.22
CA GLY A 24 0.29 23.02 16.92
C GLY A 24 -0.73 21.90 17.19
N VAL A 25 -1.96 22.03 16.68
CA VAL A 25 -3.01 21.01 16.80
C VAL A 25 -3.26 20.39 15.44
N GLU A 26 -3.18 19.06 15.35
CA GLU A 26 -3.57 18.31 14.16
C GLU A 26 -5.06 18.53 13.86
N GLN A 27 -5.39 18.85 12.60
CA GLN A 27 -6.74 19.16 12.15
C GLN A 27 -7.50 17.92 11.63
N GLY A 28 -7.02 16.73 11.99
CA GLY A 28 -7.46 15.46 11.42
C GLY A 28 -6.42 14.84 10.50
N ALA A 29 -6.58 13.55 10.26
CA ALA A 29 -5.75 12.76 9.37
C ALA A 29 -6.60 11.95 8.39
N ILE A 30 -6.08 11.76 7.18
CA ILE A 30 -6.59 10.84 6.18
C ILE A 30 -5.64 9.65 6.16
N CYS A 31 -6.18 8.45 6.34
CA CYS A 31 -5.44 7.19 6.27
C CYS A 31 -5.57 6.65 4.85
N LEU A 32 -4.44 6.60 4.15
CA LEU A 32 -4.35 6.34 2.72
C LEU A 32 -3.84 4.92 2.49
N ASP A 33 -4.34 4.37 1.39
CA ASP A 33 -3.94 3.07 0.89
C ASP A 33 -3.47 3.25 -0.55
N VAL A 34 -2.54 2.39 -0.94
CA VAL A 34 -2.16 2.21 -2.33
C VAL A 34 -3.32 1.60 -3.11
N ASP A 35 -3.63 2.18 -4.26
CA ASP A 35 -4.66 1.70 -5.17
C ASP A 35 -4.12 0.54 -6.04
N TRP A 36 -3.95 -0.62 -5.41
CA TRP A 36 -3.47 -1.83 -6.06
C TRP A 36 -4.45 -2.35 -7.13
N VAL A 37 -3.91 -2.71 -8.29
CA VAL A 37 -4.69 -3.25 -9.41
C VAL A 37 -3.98 -4.48 -9.93
N VAL A 38 -4.66 -5.63 -9.91
CA VAL A 38 -4.14 -6.89 -10.45
C VAL A 38 -3.73 -6.71 -11.92
N GLY A 39 -2.51 -7.14 -12.24
CA GLY A 39 -1.87 -6.97 -13.54
C GLY A 39 -1.20 -5.62 -13.76
N GLY A 40 -1.43 -4.63 -12.88
CA GLY A 40 -0.79 -3.32 -12.91
C GLY A 40 0.60 -3.32 -12.27
N CYS A 41 1.41 -2.34 -12.65
CA CYS A 41 2.76 -2.14 -12.14
C CYS A 41 2.89 -0.80 -11.41
N MET A 42 3.72 -0.79 -10.37
CA MET A 42 3.92 0.35 -9.49
C MET A 42 5.40 0.43 -9.09
N ASP A 43 5.96 1.63 -9.03
CA ASP A 43 7.20 1.90 -8.29
C ASP A 43 6.82 2.28 -6.86
N VAL A 44 7.32 1.52 -5.89
CA VAL A 44 7.07 1.72 -4.45
C VAL A 44 8.33 2.18 -3.71
N GLY A 45 9.43 2.40 -4.42
CA GLY A 45 10.71 2.78 -3.81
C GLY A 45 10.88 4.28 -3.57
N GLY A 46 9.95 5.09 -4.07
CA GLY A 46 9.91 6.54 -3.92
C GLY A 46 9.24 7.02 -2.62
N GLU A 47 9.06 8.34 -2.51
CA GLU A 47 8.30 8.96 -1.40
C GLU A 47 6.81 8.58 -1.46
N ASP A 48 6.25 8.58 -2.67
CA ASP A 48 4.87 8.16 -2.94
C ASP A 48 4.87 7.02 -3.96
N PRO A 49 4.02 6.00 -3.77
CA PRO A 49 3.84 4.94 -4.76
C PRO A 49 3.28 5.48 -6.08
N ALA A 50 3.91 5.12 -7.20
CA ALA A 50 3.61 5.67 -8.52
C ALA A 50 3.29 4.57 -9.53
N ARG A 51 2.20 4.72 -10.28
CA ARG A 51 1.90 3.81 -11.40
C ARG A 51 2.99 3.95 -12.48
N ILE A 52 3.51 2.83 -12.95
CA ILE A 52 4.53 2.76 -14.00
C ILE A 52 4.11 1.77 -15.10
N ASP A 53 4.79 1.84 -16.25
CA ASP A 53 4.75 0.75 -17.23
C ASP A 53 5.53 -0.45 -16.67
N CYS A 54 5.05 -1.68 -16.91
CA CYS A 54 5.73 -2.87 -16.41
C CYS A 54 7.11 -3.14 -17.04
N GLY A 55 7.43 -2.49 -18.17
CA GLY A 55 8.75 -2.51 -18.78
C GLY A 55 9.64 -1.34 -18.37
N ASP A 56 9.21 -0.50 -17.41
CA ASP A 56 10.00 0.64 -16.95
C ASP A 56 11.17 0.18 -16.09
N THR A 57 12.38 0.23 -16.67
CA THR A 57 13.62 -0.15 -16.00
C THR A 57 14.21 0.97 -15.14
N THR A 58 13.52 2.10 -14.99
CA THR A 58 13.96 3.24 -14.18
C THR A 58 13.31 3.29 -12.80
N ALA A 59 12.37 2.38 -12.53
CA ALA A 59 11.75 2.23 -11.23
C ALA A 59 12.80 1.96 -10.14
N VAL A 60 12.62 2.57 -8.98
CA VAL A 60 13.49 2.36 -7.82
C VAL A 60 13.21 1.00 -7.20
N ASP A 61 11.92 0.68 -7.02
CA ASP A 61 11.44 -0.62 -6.55
C ASP A 61 10.13 -0.95 -7.29
N GLY A 62 10.29 -1.49 -8.50
CA GLY A 62 9.19 -1.82 -9.39
C GLY A 62 8.54 -3.15 -9.00
N VAL A 63 7.22 -3.14 -8.85
CA VAL A 63 6.44 -4.35 -8.55
C VAL A 63 5.24 -4.49 -9.49
N LYS A 64 4.87 -5.73 -9.81
CA LYS A 64 3.64 -6.09 -10.52
C LYS A 64 2.69 -6.83 -9.60
N VAL A 65 1.46 -6.36 -9.49
CA VAL A 65 0.43 -7.05 -8.71
C VAL A 65 -0.05 -8.30 -9.44
N THR A 66 0.06 -9.45 -8.81
CA THR A 66 -0.35 -10.74 -9.38
C THR A 66 -1.72 -11.19 -8.86
N GLU A 67 -1.99 -10.94 -7.58
CA GLU A 67 -3.19 -11.40 -6.88
C GLU A 67 -3.51 -10.48 -5.70
N ILE A 68 -4.80 -10.38 -5.33
CA ILE A 68 -5.23 -9.79 -4.06
C ILE A 68 -6.06 -10.82 -3.31
N VAL A 69 -5.47 -11.41 -2.26
CA VAL A 69 -6.09 -12.48 -1.48
C VAL A 69 -6.91 -11.88 -0.34
N GLN A 70 -8.21 -12.07 -0.37
CA GLN A 70 -9.12 -11.64 0.70
C GLN A 70 -9.15 -12.65 1.86
N GLY A 71 -9.32 -12.16 3.09
CA GLY A 71 -9.34 -12.97 4.31
C GLY A 71 -7.98 -13.47 4.78
N ALA A 72 -6.89 -13.07 4.12
CA ALA A 72 -5.52 -13.46 4.43
C ALA A 72 -4.78 -12.37 5.23
N THR A 73 -3.76 -12.78 5.96
CA THR A 73 -2.88 -11.88 6.72
C THR A 73 -1.40 -12.21 6.51
N SER A 74 -1.09 -13.06 5.53
CA SER A 74 0.28 -13.46 5.24
C SER A 74 0.50 -13.71 3.76
N VAL A 75 1.67 -13.29 3.25
CA VAL A 75 2.16 -13.56 1.88
C VAL A 75 2.21 -15.04 1.53
N ASP A 76 2.24 -15.94 2.52
CA ASP A 76 2.14 -17.38 2.30
C ASP A 76 0.82 -17.80 1.61
N SER A 77 -0.19 -16.91 1.60
CA SER A 77 -1.46 -17.14 0.91
C SER A 77 -1.39 -16.87 -0.59
N CYS A 78 -0.29 -16.30 -1.09
CA CYS A 78 -0.08 -16.00 -2.49
C CYS A 78 0.16 -17.28 -3.31
N SER A 79 -0.59 -17.43 -4.40
CA SER A 79 -0.51 -18.65 -5.21
C SER A 79 0.62 -18.62 -6.25
N THR A 80 0.97 -17.44 -6.74
CA THR A 80 1.93 -17.24 -7.85
C THR A 80 3.20 -16.50 -7.46
N SER A 81 3.15 -15.72 -6.39
CA SER A 81 4.25 -14.84 -5.95
C SER A 81 4.71 -15.25 -4.55
N SER A 82 5.99 -15.04 -4.24
CA SER A 82 6.54 -15.26 -2.90
C SER A 82 6.57 -14.00 -2.03
N ASN A 83 6.28 -12.83 -2.62
CA ASN A 83 6.36 -11.53 -1.99
C ASN A 83 5.01 -10.81 -2.06
N GLY A 84 4.81 -9.82 -1.19
CA GLY A 84 3.57 -9.05 -1.13
C GLY A 84 3.50 -8.07 0.03
N TYR A 85 2.39 -7.35 0.10
CA TYR A 85 2.06 -6.39 1.15
C TYR A 85 0.90 -6.95 1.99
N GLU A 86 1.11 -7.02 3.30
CA GLU A 86 0.18 -7.64 4.25
C GLU A 86 -0.66 -6.59 4.97
N TYR A 87 -1.98 -6.62 4.74
CA TYR A 87 -2.95 -5.76 5.42
C TYR A 87 -3.63 -6.57 6.53
N THR A 88 -2.92 -6.75 7.64
CA THR A 88 -3.28 -7.72 8.69
C THR A 88 -4.51 -7.35 9.50
N GLU A 89 -4.82 -6.05 9.66
CA GLU A 89 -6.02 -5.60 10.37
C GLU A 89 -7.26 -5.76 9.49
N ARG A 90 -7.12 -5.46 8.20
CA ARG A 90 -8.21 -5.54 7.20
C ARG A 90 -8.33 -6.89 6.52
N LYS A 91 -7.38 -7.79 6.79
CA LYS A 91 -7.34 -9.18 6.33
C LYS A 91 -7.36 -9.29 4.81
N PHE A 92 -6.40 -8.65 4.16
CA PHE A 92 -6.07 -8.99 2.78
C PHE A 92 -4.57 -8.91 2.53
N VAL A 93 -4.11 -9.56 1.47
CA VAL A 93 -2.72 -9.56 1.05
C VAL A 93 -2.66 -9.21 -0.41
N VAL A 94 -1.76 -8.30 -0.77
CA VAL A 94 -1.48 -7.96 -2.16
C VAL A 94 -0.21 -8.68 -2.57
N CYS A 95 -0.35 -9.67 -3.43
CA CYS A 95 0.75 -10.48 -3.93
C CYS A 95 1.42 -9.77 -5.11
N VAL A 96 2.75 -9.72 -5.12
CA VAL A 96 3.52 -9.01 -6.14
C VAL A 96 4.74 -9.79 -6.61
N ASP A 97 5.11 -9.58 -7.86
CA ASP A 97 6.42 -9.94 -8.41
C ASP A 97 7.27 -8.67 -8.57
N GLU A 98 8.56 -8.75 -8.27
CA GLU A 98 9.53 -7.68 -8.56
C GLU A 98 9.77 -7.58 -10.08
N LEU A 99 10.00 -6.35 -10.57
CA LEU A 99 10.27 -6.03 -11.99
C LEU A 99 11.76 -5.96 -12.32
#